data_AF-A0A7D5LXN4-F1
#
_entry.id   AF-A0A7D5LXN4-F1
#
_cell.length_a   1.000
_cell.length_b   1.000
_cell.length_c   1.000
_cell.angle_alpha   90.00
_cell.angle_beta   90.00
_cell.angle_gamma   90.00
#
_symmetry.space_group_name_H-M   'P 1'
#
loop_
_entity.id
_entity.type
_entity.pdbx_description
1 polymer ?
#
loop_
_entity_poly.entity_id
_entity_poly.type
_entity_poly.pdbx_seq_one_letter_code
_entity_poly.pdbx_strand_id
1 'polypeptide(L)' 'GPCAAGVTNNIPQCCGAGLLNILYLDCKTPTQATSVLNPLSAVCGRVGLQAKCCTLGIAGLGVLC' A
#
# COMPACT_ATOMS: atom_id res chain seq x y z
N GLY A 1 11.40 7.08 1.51
CA GLY A 1 9.95 7.25 1.77
C GLY A 1 9.46 6.10 2.61
N PRO A 2 8.14 5.89 2.76
CA PRO A 2 7.58 4.74 3.50
C PRO A 2 7.83 3.40 2.80
N CYS A 3 8.16 3.41 1.51
CA CYS A 3 8.58 2.25 0.73
C CYS A 3 10.04 2.38 0.30
N ALA A 4 10.69 1.23 0.08
CA ALA A 4 12.04 1.17 -0.46
C ALA A 4 12.07 1.76 -1.89
N ALA A 5 13.21 2.34 -2.26
CA ALA A 5 13.45 2.74 -3.64
C ALA A 5 13.68 1.48 -4.49
N GLY A 6 13.09 1.42 -5.68
CA GLY A 6 13.18 0.25 -6.55
C GLY A 6 12.18 0.28 -7.70
N VAL A 7 12.23 -0.76 -8.53
CA VAL A 7 11.34 -0.92 -9.70
C VAL A 7 9.98 -1.49 -9.29
N THR A 8 9.94 -2.31 -8.25
CA THR A 8 8.73 -2.95 -7.70
C THR A 8 8.56 -2.59 -6.23
N ASN A 9 7.31 -2.61 -5.75
CA ASN A 9 6.96 -2.38 -4.35
C ASN A 9 7.48 -1.04 -3.82
N ASN A 10 7.42 -0.01 -4.66
CA ASN A 10 7.91 1.34 -4.37
C ASN A 10 6.77 2.34 -4.17
N ILE A 11 5.51 1.94 -4.37
CA ILE A 11 4.35 2.83 -4.28
C ILE A 11 3.58 2.55 -2.99
N PRO A 12 3.49 3.50 -2.05
CA PRO A 12 2.73 3.30 -0.82
C PRO A 12 1.23 3.29 -1.09
N GLN A 13 0.55 2.24 -0.64
CA GLN A 13 -0.90 2.11 -0.68
C GLN A 13 -1.47 1.60 0.64
N CYS A 14 -2.73 1.93 0.89
CA CYS A 14 -3.53 1.33 1.95
C CYS A 14 -4.44 0.29 1.32
N CYS A 15 -4.26 -0.98 1.65
CA CYS A 15 -4.99 -2.10 1.03
C CYS A 15 -5.79 -2.91 2.03
N GLY A 16 -6.84 -3.56 1.54
CA GLY A 16 -7.67 -4.47 2.33
C GLY A 16 -7.02 -5.85 2.50
N ALA A 17 -7.86 -6.88 2.51
CA ALA A 17 -7.39 -8.25 2.54
C ALA A 17 -6.58 -8.59 1.27
N GLY A 18 -5.58 -9.45 1.44
CA GLY A 18 -4.77 -9.97 0.35
C GLY A 18 -5.03 -11.45 0.10
N LEU A 19 -4.97 -11.85 -1.17
CA LEU A 19 -4.87 -13.24 -1.59
C LEU A 19 -3.39 -13.64 -1.58
N LEU A 20 -3.10 -14.77 -0.94
CA LEU A 20 -1.75 -15.36 -0.85
C LEU A 20 -0.68 -14.40 -0.28
N ASN A 21 -1.10 -13.32 0.39
CA ASN A 21 -0.26 -12.21 0.85
C ASN A 21 0.55 -11.49 -0.24
N ILE A 22 0.25 -11.71 -1.54
CA ILE A 22 0.96 -11.11 -2.68
C ILE A 22 0.06 -10.25 -3.59
N LEU A 23 -1.26 -10.40 -3.47
CA LEU A 23 -2.23 -9.71 -4.31
C LEU A 23 -3.27 -9.08 -3.39
N TYR A 24 -3.29 -7.75 -3.34
CA TYR A 24 -4.20 -7.04 -2.46
C TYR A 24 -5.31 -6.36 -3.24
N LEU A 25 -6.51 -6.45 -2.68
CA LEU A 25 -7.73 -5.85 -3.19
C LEU A 25 -8.04 -4.56 -2.43
N ASP A 26 -8.85 -3.69 -3.03
CA ASP A 26 -9.29 -2.42 -2.42
C ASP A 26 -8.14 -1.49 -1.98
N CYS A 27 -7.06 -1.46 -2.77
CA CYS A 27 -5.94 -0.55 -2.52
C CYS A 27 -6.29 0.90 -2.87
N LYS A 28 -5.99 1.81 -1.95
CA LYS A 28 -6.17 3.25 -2.11
C LYS A 28 -4.87 3.99 -1.84
N THR A 29 -4.60 5.03 -2.61
CA THR A 29 -3.48 5.92 -2.33
C THR A 29 -3.76 6.71 -1.05
N PRO A 30 -2.87 6.69 -0.05
CA PRO A 30 -3.05 7.47 1.17
C PRO A 30 -3.06 8.97 0.81
N THR A 31 -4.09 9.68 1.25
CA THR A 31 -4.22 11.14 1.04
C THR A 31 -3.40 11.96 2.03
N GLN A 32 -3.01 11.37 3.15
CA GLN A 32 -2.18 12.02 4.16
C GLN A 32 -0.69 11.75 3.88
N ALA A 33 0.12 12.80 4.06
CA ALA A 33 1.57 12.67 3.98
C ALA A 33 2.09 11.72 5.07
N THR A 34 2.90 10.76 4.65
CA THR A 34 3.62 9.86 5.56
C THR A 34 4.94 10.47 6.01
N SER A 35 5.29 10.32 7.27
CA SER A 35 6.57 10.76 7.84
C SER A 35 7.04 9.80 8.94
N VAL A 36 8.20 10.05 9.54
CA VAL A 36 8.69 9.26 10.68
C VAL A 36 7.71 9.33 11.86
N LEU A 37 7.09 10.49 12.09
CA LEU A 37 6.10 10.70 13.16
C LEU A 37 4.69 10.23 12.77
N ASN A 38 4.43 10.02 11.49
CA ASN A 38 3.15 9.57 10.96
C ASN A 38 3.38 8.45 9.93
N PRO A 39 3.76 7.24 10.37
CA PRO A 39 4.13 6.16 9.47
C PRO A 39 2.92 5.69 8.66
N LEU A 40 3.19 5.11 7.48
CA LEU A 40 2.14 4.63 6.58
C LEU A 40 1.17 3.64 7.28
N SER A 41 1.67 2.79 8.18
CA SER A 41 0.85 1.87 8.98
C SER A 41 -0.19 2.59 9.84
N ALA A 42 0.18 3.72 10.46
CA ALA A 42 -0.75 4.52 11.25
C ALA A 42 -1.78 5.21 10.36
N VAL A 43 -1.37 5.72 9.19
CA VAL A 43 -2.28 6.36 8.22
C VAL A 43 -3.32 5.36 7.71
N CYS A 44 -2.89 4.18 7.27
CA CYS A 44 -3.81 3.15 6.78
C CYS A 44 -4.67 2.55 7.89
N GLY A 45 -4.13 2.41 9.11
CA GLY A 45 -4.88 1.92 10.26
C GLY A 45 -6.09 2.79 10.62
N ARG A 46 -6.01 4.13 10.42
CA ARG A 46 -7.14 5.06 10.65
C ARG A 46 -8.35 4.78 9.75
N VAL A 47 -8.13 4.19 8.58
CA VAL A 47 -9.19 3.83 7.62
C VAL A 47 -9.48 2.33 7.60
N GLY A 48 -8.95 1.57 8.57
CA GLY A 48 -9.17 0.13 8.68
C GLY A 48 -8.45 -0.70 7.61
N LEU A 49 -7.40 -0.17 7.00
CA LEU A 49 -6.63 -0.83 5.94
C LEU A 49 -5.18 -1.09 6.38
N GLN A 50 -4.50 -1.98 5.65
CA GLN A 50 -3.11 -2.33 5.88
C GLN A 50 -2.19 -1.47 5.02
N ALA A 51 -1.07 -1.04 5.59
CA ALA A 51 0.00 -0.40 4.83
C ALA A 51 0.72 -1.42 3.96
N LYS A 52 0.79 -1.15 2.65
CA LYS A 52 1.48 -1.97 1.67
C LYS A 52 2.32 -1.12 0.73
N CYS A 53 3.37 -1.73 0.22
CA CYS A 53 4.22 -1.15 -0.80
C CYS A 53 4.01 -1.96 -2.06
N CYS A 54 3.34 -1.35 -3.03
CA CYS A 54 2.80 -2.04 -4.19
C CYS A 54 3.55 -1.64 -5.47
N THR A 55 3.38 -2.45 -6.51
CA THR A 55 3.76 -2.13 -7.88
C THR A 55 2.49 -1.75 -8.64
N LEU A 56 2.40 -0.53 -9.17
CA LEU A 56 1.25 -0.09 -9.98
C LEU A 56 1.24 -0.89 -11.28
N GLY A 57 0.34 -1.87 -11.39
CA GLY A 57 -0.02 -2.46 -12.67
C GLY A 57 -0.14 -3.98 -12.67
N ILE A 58 -1.31 -4.48 -12.27
CA ILE A 58 -2.00 -5.49 -13.07
C ILE A 58 -3.45 -5.05 -13.21
N ALA A 59 -3.70 -4.17 -14.19
CA ALA A 59 -5.06 -3.74 -14.52
C ALA A 59 -5.93 -4.97 -14.82
N GLY A 60 -6.96 -5.19 -13.99
CA GLY A 60 -7.91 -6.30 -14.12
C GLY A 60 -7.79 -7.43 -13.10
N LEU A 61 -6.70 -7.53 -12.33
CA LEU A 61 -6.50 -8.62 -11.34
C LEU A 61 -6.31 -8.13 -9.89
N GLY A 62 -5.88 -6.88 -9.69
CA GLY A 62 -5.59 -6.30 -8.38
C GLY A 62 -4.20 -5.64 -8.36
N VAL A 63 -3.70 -5.24 -7.19
CA VAL A 63 -2.37 -4.63 -7.07
C VAL A 63 -1.41 -5.63 -6.42
N LEU A 64 -0.23 -5.80 -7.00
CA LEU A 64 0.80 -6.65 -6.43
C LEU A 64 1.54 -5.88 -5.34
N CYS A 65 1.47 -6.39 -4.13
CA CYS A 65 2.13 -5.90 -2.92
C CYS A 65 2.50 -7.11 -2.04
#